data_AF-A0A4S4FXB8-F1
#
_entry.id   AF-A0A4S4FXB8-F1
#
_cell.length_a   1.000
_cell.length_b   1.000
_cell.length_c   1.000
_cell.angle_alpha   90.00
_cell.angle_beta   90.00
_cell.angle_gamma   90.00
#
_symmetry.space_group_name_H-M   'P 1'
#
loop_
_entity.id
_entity.type
_entity.pdbx_description
1 polymer ?
#
loop_
_entity_poly.entity_id
_entity_poly.type
_entity_poly.pdbx_seq_one_letter_code
_entity_poly.pdbx_strand_id
1 'polypeptide(L)'
;MNKKIGYGIALVLLLLAPLAVYPVFLMKVLCFALFACAFNLLIGFTGLLSFGHAAFFGAAGYVAGWALRDLGLPTELGILLGVAAAALTGLVMGALAIRRQG
;
A
#
# COMPACT_ATOMS: atom_id res chain seq x y z
N MET A 1 35.51 -4.94 7.98
CA MET A 1 34.48 -5.16 9.02
C MET A 1 33.57 -6.29 8.55
N ASN A 2 33.51 -7.40 9.29
CA ASN A 2 32.88 -8.64 8.81
C ASN A 2 31.39 -8.40 8.56
N LYS A 3 30.88 -8.53 7.33
CA LYS A 3 29.49 -8.18 6.95
C LYS A 3 28.44 -8.81 7.89
N LYS A 4 28.73 -10.01 8.41
CA LYS A 4 27.91 -10.73 9.39
C LYS A 4 27.71 -9.98 10.71
N ILE A 5 28.74 -9.26 11.18
CA ILE A 5 28.68 -8.44 12.40
C ILE A 5 27.82 -7.19 12.14
N GLY A 6 27.93 -6.60 10.95
CA GLY A 6 27.09 -5.46 10.54
C GLY A 6 25.60 -5.82 10.48
N TYR A 7 25.24 -6.96 9.88
CA TYR A 7 23.85 -7.43 9.86
C TYR A 7 23.33 -7.78 11.25
N GLY A 8 24.16 -8.37 12.11
CA GLY A 8 23.79 -8.67 13.50
C GLY A 8 23.45 -7.41 14.31
N ILE A 9 24.27 -6.36 14.19
CA ILE A 9 24.03 -5.08 14.88
C ILE A 9 22.74 -4.42 14.37
N ALA A 10 22.50 -4.43 13.06
CA ALA A 10 21.28 -3.88 12.47
C ALA A 10 20.01 -4.62 12.96
N LEU A 11 20.08 -5.94 13.12
CA LEU A 11 18.95 -6.76 13.58
C LEU A 11 18.64 -6.49 15.07
N VAL A 12 19.66 -6.35 15.91
CA VAL A 12 19.50 -6.00 17.33
C VAL A 12 18.91 -4.59 17.50
N LEU A 13 19.38 -3.61 16.70
CA LEU A 13 18.80 -2.27 16.66
C LEU A 13 17.33 -2.28 16.23
N LEU A 14 16.96 -3.10 15.24
CA LEU A 14 15.57 -3.24 14.79
C LEU A 14 14.66 -3.82 15.89
N LEU A 15 15.14 -4.80 16.67
CA LEU A 15 14.40 -5.37 17.79
C LEU A 15 14.24 -4.41 18.97
N LEU A 16 15.21 -3.52 19.18
CA LEU A 16 15.19 -2.53 20.26
C LEU A 16 14.46 -1.22 19.88
N ALA A 17 14.31 -0.94 18.58
CA ALA A 17 13.59 0.21 18.06
C ALA A 17 12.17 0.44 18.65
N PRO A 18 11.31 -0.57 18.87
CA PRO A 18 9.98 -0.34 19.45
C PRO A 18 9.99 0.17 20.90
N LEU A 19 11.12 0.06 21.61
CA LEU A 19 11.26 0.59 22.98
C LEU A 19 11.71 2.05 23.01
N ALA A 20 12.32 2.55 21.93
CA ALA A 20 12.85 3.92 21.84
C ALA A 20 12.05 4.85 20.92
N VAL A 21 11.24 4.28 20.00
CA VAL A 21 10.50 5.02 18.97
C VAL A 21 9.00 4.76 19.12
N TYR A 22 8.19 5.80 18.86
CA TYR A 22 6.74 5.69 18.89
C TYR A 22 6.26 4.50 18.02
N PRO A 23 5.56 3.51 18.59
CA PRO A 23 5.33 2.21 17.94
C PRO A 23 4.51 2.33 16.65
N VAL A 24 3.57 3.27 16.58
CA VAL A 24 2.75 3.51 15.38
C VAL A 24 3.60 4.08 14.24
N PHE A 25 4.57 4.94 14.55
CA PHE A 25 5.48 5.49 13.54
C PHE A 25 6.40 4.38 13.00
N LEU A 26 6.99 3.61 13.91
CA LEU A 26 7.86 2.50 13.54
C LEU A 26 7.13 1.46 12.66
N MET A 27 5.88 1.14 13.00
CA MET A 27 5.04 0.25 12.18
C MET A 27 4.87 0.77 10.75
N LYS A 28 4.57 2.07 10.58
CA LYS A 28 4.43 2.66 9.23
C LYS A 28 5.74 2.58 8.44
N VAL A 29 6.88 2.85 9.08
CA VAL A 29 8.21 2.75 8.45
C VAL A 29 8.50 1.31 8.02
N LEU A 30 8.24 0.32 8.89
CA LEU A 30 8.41 -1.09 8.57
C LEU A 30 7.49 -1.55 7.43
N CYS A 31 6.24 -1.08 7.40
CA CYS A 31 5.32 -1.35 6.28
C CYS A 31 5.89 -0.81 4.95
N PHE A 32 6.39 0.42 4.92
CA PHE A 32 7.01 0.98 3.70
C PHE A 32 8.30 0.25 3.31
N ALA A 33 9.11 -0.18 4.29
CA ALA A 33 10.32 -0.96 4.02
C ALA A 33 9.99 -2.33 3.41
N LEU A 34 8.98 -3.02 3.97
CA LEU A 34 8.50 -4.30 3.43
C LEU A 34 7.92 -4.14 2.02
N PHE A 35 7.16 -3.07 1.79
CA PHE A 35 6.64 -2.73 0.47
C PHE A 35 7.77 -2.51 -0.55
N ALA A 36 8.81 -1.73 -0.19
CA ALA A 36 9.97 -1.52 -1.05
C ALA A 36 10.70 -2.83 -1.38
N CYS A 37 10.88 -3.72 -0.39
CA CYS A 37 11.46 -5.05 -0.60
C CYS A 37 10.60 -5.90 -1.54
N ALA A 38 9.28 -5.93 -1.35
CA ALA A 38 8.37 -6.67 -2.22
C ALA A 38 8.44 -6.17 -3.66
N PHE A 39 8.48 -4.86 -3.89
CA PHE A 39 8.65 -4.26 -5.22
C PHE A 39 10.00 -4.64 -5.85
N ASN A 40 11.08 -4.59 -5.07
CA ASN A 40 12.40 -5.01 -5.54
C ASN A 40 12.39 -6.50 -5.96
N LEU A 41 11.68 -7.36 -5.23
CA LEU A 41 11.54 -8.77 -5.58
C LEU A 41 10.66 -8.98 -6.83
N LEU A 42 9.51 -8.31 -6.93
CA LEU A 42 8.60 -8.41 -8.07
C LEU A 42 9.28 -7.92 -9.36
N ILE A 43 9.85 -6.71 -9.35
CA ILE A 43 10.55 -6.14 -10.52
C ILE A 43 11.81 -6.96 -10.81
N GLY A 44 12.57 -7.34 -9.79
CA GLY A 44 13.85 -8.03 -9.94
C GLY A 44 13.76 -9.47 -10.42
N PHE A 45 12.74 -10.22 -10.00
CA PHE A 45 12.60 -11.65 -10.32
C PHE A 45 11.51 -11.97 -11.34
N THR A 46 10.41 -11.21 -11.36
CA THR A 46 9.27 -11.53 -12.24
C THR A 46 9.11 -10.54 -13.39
N GLY A 47 9.75 -9.36 -13.31
CA GLY A 47 9.63 -8.29 -14.32
C GLY A 47 8.22 -7.71 -14.46
N LEU A 48 7.25 -8.20 -13.70
CA LEU A 48 5.85 -7.81 -13.75
C LEU A 48 5.44 -7.24 -12.39
N LEU A 49 4.78 -6.08 -12.42
CA LEU A 49 4.32 -5.39 -11.22
C LEU A 49 2.83 -5.09 -11.35
N SER A 50 2.02 -5.71 -10.48
CA SER A 50 0.58 -5.50 -10.46
C SER A 50 0.22 -4.23 -9.69
N PHE A 51 0.06 -3.12 -10.43
CA PHE A 51 -0.37 -1.84 -9.86
C PHE A 51 -1.89 -1.74 -9.64
N GLY A 52 -2.68 -2.67 -10.20
CA GLY A 52 -4.15 -2.56 -10.23
C GLY A 52 -4.78 -2.56 -8.83
N HIS A 53 -4.40 -3.51 -7.97
CA HIS A 53 -5.00 -3.63 -6.64
C HIS A 53 -4.72 -2.42 -5.75
N ALA A 54 -3.49 -1.89 -5.78
CA ALA A 54 -3.12 -0.69 -5.01
C ALA A 54 -3.87 0.55 -5.50
N ALA A 55 -4.05 0.70 -6.82
CA ALA A 55 -4.80 1.81 -7.40
C ALA A 55 -6.28 1.78 -7.00
N PHE A 56 -6.93 0.60 -7.06
CA PHE A 56 -8.34 0.45 -6.68
C PHE A 56 -8.55 0.67 -5.18
N PHE A 57 -7.70 0.08 -4.34
CA PHE A 57 -7.78 0.23 -2.89
C PHE A 57 -7.53 1.69 -2.45
N GLY A 58 -6.54 2.35 -3.06
CA GLY A 58 -6.22 3.75 -2.77
C GLY A 58 -7.36 4.70 -3.15
N ALA A 59 -7.93 4.53 -4.34
CA ALA A 59 -9.06 5.36 -4.79
C ALA A 59 -10.31 5.16 -3.90
N ALA A 60 -10.65 3.91 -3.58
CA ALA A 60 -11.78 3.58 -2.72
C ALA A 60 -11.61 4.15 -1.31
N GLY A 61 -10.43 3.96 -0.71
CA GLY A 61 -10.12 4.44 0.64
C GLY A 61 -10.11 5.96 0.74
N TYR A 62 -9.58 6.65 -0.29
CA TYR A 62 -9.60 8.12 -0.32
C TYR A 62 -11.03 8.66 -0.40
N VAL A 63 -11.87 8.12 -1.30
CA VAL A 63 -13.26 8.58 -1.46
C VAL A 63 -14.10 8.24 -0.23
N ALA A 64 -13.93 7.07 0.36
CA ALA A 64 -14.60 6.70 1.60
C ALA A 64 -14.18 7.61 2.76
N GLY A 65 -12.88 7.89 2.90
CA GLY A 65 -12.36 8.80 3.93
C GLY A 65 -12.84 10.23 3.75
N TRP A 66 -12.90 10.73 2.51
CA TRP A 66 -13.45 12.04 2.18
C TRP A 66 -14.95 12.13 2.50
N ALA A 67 -15.73 11.10 2.14
CA ALA A 67 -17.17 11.04 2.42
C ALA A 67 -17.47 11.01 3.94
N LEU A 68 -16.65 10.29 4.71
CA LEU A 68 -16.79 10.22 6.17
C LEU A 68 -16.33 11.52 6.86
N ARG A 69 -15.24 12.13 6.38
CA ARG A 69 -14.63 13.29 7.04
C ARG A 69 -15.31 14.61 6.69
N ASP A 70 -15.52 14.87 5.40
CA ASP A 70 -15.95 16.18 4.91
C ASP A 70 -17.47 16.24 4.67
N LEU A 71 -18.13 15.12 4.36
CA LEU A 71 -19.59 15.08 4.21
C LEU A 71 -20.32 14.58 5.47
N GLY A 72 -19.62 13.98 6.43
CA GLY A 72 -20.22 13.44 7.66
C GLY A 72 -21.28 12.35 7.40
N LEU A 73 -21.19 11.66 6.26
CA LEU A 73 -22.14 10.62 5.87
C LEU A 73 -22.05 9.41 6.80
N PRO A 74 -23.15 8.65 6.98
CA PRO A 74 -23.11 7.38 7.69
C PRO A 74 -22.15 6.41 7.01
N THR A 75 -21.58 5.51 7.81
CA THR A 75 -20.54 4.56 7.39
C THR A 75 -20.99 3.70 6.21
N GLU A 76 -22.26 3.28 6.17
CA GLU A 76 -22.80 2.53 5.04
C GLU A 76 -22.72 3.31 3.71
N LEU A 77 -23.05 4.60 3.71
CA LEU A 77 -22.97 5.44 2.50
C LEU A 77 -21.51 5.76 2.12
N GLY A 78 -20.63 5.94 3.10
CA GLY A 78 -19.20 6.11 2.86
C GLY A 78 -18.56 4.87 2.19
N ILE A 79 -18.93 3.67 2.64
CA ILE A 79 -18.48 2.41 2.02
C ILE A 79 -19.01 2.28 0.60
N LEU A 80 -20.30 2.56 0.36
CA LEU A 80 -20.90 2.51 -0.98
C LEU A 80 -20.21 3.46 -1.96
N LEU A 81 -19.87 4.68 -1.52
CA LEU A 81 -19.12 5.63 -2.35
C LEU A 81 -17.70 5.14 -2.64
N GLY A 82 -17.03 4.53 -1.67
CA GLY A 82 -15.73 3.89 -1.88
C GLY A 82 -15.79 2.76 -2.91
N VAL A 83 -16.82 1.91 -2.83
CA VAL A 83 -17.06 0.83 -3.81
C VAL A 83 -17.35 1.41 -5.20
N ALA A 84 -18.16 2.46 -5.29
CA ALA A 84 -18.43 3.14 -6.56
C ALA A 84 -17.15 3.72 -7.18
N ALA A 85 -16.27 4.31 -6.38
CA ALA A 85 -14.98 4.82 -6.84
C ALA A 85 -14.04 3.69 -7.30
N ALA A 86 -14.01 2.56 -6.59
CA ALA A 86 -13.27 1.37 -7.01
C ALA A 86 -13.79 0.82 -8.35
N ALA A 87 -15.11 0.75 -8.49
CA ALA A 87 -15.75 0.27 -9.71
C ALA A 87 -15.46 1.19 -10.90
N LEU A 88 -15.51 2.51 -10.71
CA LEU A 88 -15.18 3.48 -11.76
C LEU A 88 -13.71 3.37 -12.20
N THR A 89 -12.78 3.31 -11.25
CA THR A 89 -11.35 3.15 -11.57
C THR A 89 -11.05 1.81 -12.24
N GLY A 90 -11.72 0.74 -11.81
CA GLY A 90 -11.70 -0.57 -12.46
C GLY A 90 -12.25 -0.55 -13.88
N LEU A 91 -13.34 0.19 -14.12
CA LEU A 91 -13.96 0.31 -15.45
C LEU A 91 -13.06 1.08 -16.42
N VAL A 92 -12.43 2.16 -15.95
CA VAL A 92 -11.45 2.92 -16.76
C VAL A 92 -10.23 2.05 -17.10
N MET A 93 -9.66 1.35 -16.12
CA MET A 93 -8.52 0.44 -16.35
C MET A 93 -8.90 -0.73 -17.25
N GLY A 94 -10.08 -1.33 -17.06
CA GLY A 94 -10.59 -2.42 -17.89
C GLY A 94 -10.82 -1.99 -19.33
N ALA A 95 -11.41 -0.81 -19.55
CA ALA A 95 -11.60 -0.24 -20.88
C ALA A 95 -10.26 0.00 -21.62
N LEU A 96 -9.22 0.44 -20.90
CA LEU A 96 -7.87 0.58 -21.46
C LEU A 96 -7.19 -0.76 -21.73
N ALA A 97 -7.40 -1.76 -20.86
CA ALA A 97 -6.83 -3.10 -21.03
C ALA A 97 -7.39 -3.82 -22.26
N ILE A 98 -8.70 -3.70 -22.52
CA ILE A 98 -9.37 -4.30 -23.69
C ILE A 98 -8.80 -3.74 -25.00
N ARG A 99 -8.33 -2.49 -25.01
CA ARG A 99 -7.70 -1.87 -26.18
C ARG A 99 -6.28 -2.38 -26.47
N ARG A 100 -5.66 -3.12 -25.55
CA ARG A 100 -4.31 -3.69 -25.70
C ARG A 100 -4.29 -5.17 -26.07
N GLN A 101 -5.44 -5.83 -26.17
CA GLN A 101 -5.56 -7.16 -26.75
C GLN A 101 -5.95 -7.07 -28.24
N GLY A 102 -5.13 -6.34 -28.99
CA GLY A 102 -4.99 -6.51 -30.44
C GLY A 102 -3.76 -7.37 -30.70
#